data_AF-A0A7Z0UZM8-F1
#
_entry.id   AF-A0A7Z0UZM8-F1
#
_cell.length_a   1.000
_cell.length_b   1.000
_cell.length_c   1.000
_cell.angle_alpha   90.00
_cell.angle_beta   90.00
_cell.angle_gamma   90.00
#
_symmetry.space_group_name_H-M   'P 1'
#
loop_
_entity.id
_entity.type
_entity.pdbx_description
1 polymer ?
#
loop_
_entity_poly.entity_id
_entity_poly.type
_entity_poly.pdbx_seq_one_letter_code
_entity_poly.pdbx_strand_id
1 'polypeptide(L)'
;MQTSNQPTDTITQTKQYPEPKHIQLKSRPKPYFHGKSYGYLLMVLCLFALLGAWIMQHSINAYYLQTYHKSSPLSLLDRYDAWKTGGDIGDKLYAWHGDLTSDINQKNQQIVDYFNNNLAYTPEYQAMMAKSLEFTPTVQMDNVGVSEVQPDNPYVLHSGDEIFFAGDSMMQGVAPHIQKYLQKNYNIKSVNLAKQSTGLAYPSLFNWPKTIEETLSTNANIKILVVFLGPNDPWDMPDLVNGGQLKFQTPEWEMGYRQRMMDILDSAKNHNTQVIWITPPNMKKQKLNEQMIYLNQIMQDELKRHHVLVIDSRKLLGTSDDIYNDYLIQDGKSVKMRTSDGIHFSVKGQKLIAQAIQDQITIIP
;
A
#
# COMPACT_ATOMS: atom_id res chain seq x y z
N MET A 1 -55.77 54.37 -53.53
CA MET A 1 -56.04 55.81 -53.74
C MET A 1 -57.03 56.26 -52.70
N GLN A 2 -56.73 57.40 -52.05
CA GLN A 2 -57.66 58.41 -51.52
C GLN A 2 -58.62 58.01 -50.39
N THR A 3 -58.29 58.41 -49.14
CA THR A 3 -58.64 59.70 -48.46
C THR A 3 -60.08 59.68 -47.96
N SER A 4 -60.28 59.61 -46.64
CA SER A 4 -60.34 60.77 -45.73
C SER A 4 -61.78 61.16 -45.46
N ASN A 5 -62.21 61.08 -44.21
CA ASN A 5 -62.51 62.26 -43.39
C ASN A 5 -63.30 61.87 -42.14
N GLN A 6 -62.98 62.59 -41.07
CA GLN A 6 -63.50 62.47 -39.72
C GLN A 6 -64.94 62.99 -39.58
N PRO A 7 -65.61 62.62 -38.47
CA PRO A 7 -66.52 63.56 -37.82
C PRO A 7 -66.32 63.66 -36.29
N THR A 8 -66.12 64.91 -35.86
CA THR A 8 -66.76 65.67 -34.76
C THR A 8 -66.80 65.17 -33.31
N ASP A 9 -66.44 66.11 -32.44
CA ASP A 9 -66.35 66.09 -30.99
C ASP A 9 -67.67 65.88 -30.23
N THR A 10 -67.63 65.02 -29.22
CA THR A 10 -68.46 65.14 -28.01
C THR A 10 -67.63 64.77 -26.77
N ILE A 11 -67.38 65.80 -25.97
CA ILE A 11 -66.89 65.88 -24.57
C ILE A 11 -66.71 64.54 -23.85
N THR A 12 -65.44 64.19 -23.60
CA THR A 12 -65.02 63.03 -22.80
C THR A 12 -65.33 63.25 -21.31
N GLN A 13 -66.25 62.47 -20.74
CA GLN A 13 -66.27 62.23 -19.30
C GLN A 13 -64.97 61.49 -18.93
N THR A 14 -63.99 62.23 -18.42
CA THR A 14 -62.76 61.68 -17.87
C THR A 14 -63.10 60.84 -16.64
N LYS A 15 -63.11 59.52 -16.81
CA LYS A 15 -63.18 58.55 -15.71
C LYS A 15 -62.05 58.88 -14.73
N GLN A 16 -62.44 59.33 -13.55
CA GLN A 16 -61.55 59.65 -12.45
C GLN A 16 -61.05 58.34 -11.84
N TYR A 17 -59.84 57.93 -12.22
CA TYR A 17 -59.19 56.76 -11.64
C TYR A 17 -58.76 57.10 -10.20
N PRO A 18 -58.98 56.21 -9.23
CA PRO A 18 -58.51 56.43 -7.86
C PRO A 18 -56.99 56.63 -7.85
N GLU A 19 -56.50 57.57 -7.03
CA GLU A 19 -55.06 57.80 -6.90
C GLU A 19 -54.34 56.47 -6.64
N PRO A 20 -53.24 56.19 -7.38
CA PRO A 20 -52.49 54.97 -7.17
C PRO A 20 -52.01 54.95 -5.72
N LYS A 21 -52.47 53.96 -4.94
CA LYS A 21 -51.93 53.72 -3.60
C LYS A 21 -50.43 53.50 -3.76
N HIS A 22 -49.64 54.52 -3.42
CA HIS A 22 -48.19 54.43 -3.43
C HIS A 22 -47.79 53.28 -2.49
N ILE A 23 -47.47 52.13 -3.06
CA ILE A 23 -46.83 51.06 -2.31
C ILE A 23 -45.44 51.62 -1.97
N GLN A 24 -45.28 52.10 -0.74
CA GLN A 24 -43.95 52.42 -0.23
C GLN A 24 -43.19 51.11 -0.12
N LEU A 25 -42.39 50.79 -1.14
CA LEU A 25 -41.40 49.74 -1.06
C LEU A 25 -40.47 50.10 0.10
N LYS A 26 -40.43 49.25 1.13
CA LYS A 26 -39.47 49.42 2.23
C LYS A 26 -38.07 49.55 1.61
N SER A 27 -37.26 50.45 2.16
CA SER A 27 -35.88 50.63 1.71
C SER A 27 -35.18 49.27 1.64
N ARG A 28 -34.52 49.00 0.51
CA ARG A 28 -33.74 47.76 0.34
C ARG A 28 -32.74 47.69 1.51
N PRO A 29 -32.69 46.59 2.29
CA PRO A 29 -31.75 46.50 3.39
C PRO A 29 -30.34 46.72 2.85
N LYS A 30 -29.52 47.49 3.58
CA LYS A 30 -28.12 47.75 3.20
C LYS A 30 -27.46 46.39 2.91
N PRO A 31 -26.67 46.26 1.81
CA PRO A 31 -26.02 45.00 1.49
C PRO A 31 -25.21 44.54 2.70
N TYR A 32 -25.52 43.33 3.18
CA TYR A 32 -24.85 42.76 4.35
C TYR A 32 -23.37 42.54 4.00
N PHE A 33 -22.48 43.29 4.63
CA PHE A 33 -21.05 43.17 4.38
C PHE A 33 -20.52 41.92 5.10
N HIS A 34 -20.30 40.86 4.34
CA HIS A 34 -19.86 39.56 4.86
C HIS A 34 -18.42 39.57 5.39
N GLY A 35 -17.69 40.69 5.35
CA GLY A 35 -16.27 40.75 5.75
C GLY A 35 -16.00 40.25 7.17
N LYS A 36 -16.92 40.48 8.12
CA LYS A 36 -16.81 39.93 9.48
C LYS A 36 -17.00 38.41 9.51
N SER A 37 -17.94 37.89 8.72
CA SER A 37 -18.19 36.45 8.59
C SER A 37 -17.05 35.73 7.88
N TYR A 38 -16.45 36.33 6.85
CA TYR A 38 -15.27 35.81 6.18
C TYR A 38 -14.04 35.80 7.10
N GLY A 39 -13.82 36.88 7.85
CA GLY A 39 -12.74 36.95 8.83
C GLY A 39 -12.87 35.88 9.91
N TYR A 40 -14.09 35.70 10.44
CA TYR A 40 -14.37 34.64 11.41
C TYR A 40 -14.13 33.24 10.82
N LEU A 41 -14.65 32.96 9.62
CA LEU A 41 -14.45 31.67 8.95
C LEU A 41 -12.97 31.39 8.70
N LEU A 42 -12.22 32.37 8.21
CA LEU A 42 -10.79 32.24 7.96
C LEU A 42 -10.03 31.96 9.26
N MET A 43 -10.34 32.70 10.34
CA MET A 43 -9.74 32.48 11.65
C MET A 43 -9.98 31.05 12.15
N VAL A 44 -11.22 30.55 12.03
CA VAL A 44 -11.56 29.18 12.43
C VAL A 44 -10.78 28.15 11.59
N LEU A 45 -10.72 28.32 10.26
CA LEU A 45 -9.97 27.43 9.38
C LEU A 45 -8.47 27.44 9.71
N CYS A 46 -7.88 28.61 9.95
CA CYS A 46 -6.48 28.71 10.36
C CYS A 46 -6.23 28.02 11.70
N LEU A 47 -7.14 28.18 12.67
CA LEU A 47 -7.03 27.51 13.96
C LEU A 47 -7.08 25.98 13.82
N PHE A 48 -8.02 25.45 13.02
CA PHE A 48 -8.09 24.01 12.76
C PHE A 48 -6.88 23.50 11.98
N ALA A 49 -6.35 24.27 11.03
CA ALA A 49 -5.14 23.89 10.30
C ALA A 49 -3.91 23.85 11.22
N LEU A 50 -3.77 24.83 12.12
CA LEU A 50 -2.69 24.86 13.11
C LEU A 50 -2.82 23.72 14.13
N LEU A 51 -4.04 23.47 14.63
CA LEU A 51 -4.31 22.35 15.53
C LEU A 51 -4.03 21.01 14.84
N GLY A 52 -4.46 20.87 13.59
CA GLY A 52 -4.17 19.70 12.77
C GLY A 52 -2.67 19.49 12.58
N ALA A 53 -1.91 20.55 12.28
CA ALA A 53 -0.46 20.47 12.14
C ALA A 53 0.24 20.11 13.47
N TRP A 54 -0.27 20.62 14.59
CA TRP A 54 0.23 20.33 15.94
C TRP A 54 0.00 18.87 16.34
N ILE A 55 -1.19 18.32 16.07
CA ILE A 55 -1.49 16.90 16.34
C ILE A 55 -0.73 15.99 15.38
N MET A 56 -0.71 16.34 14.09
CA MET A 56 -0.18 15.50 13.02
C MET A 56 1.31 15.75 12.74
N GLN A 57 2.03 16.36 13.69
CA GLN A 57 3.41 16.78 13.49
C GLN A 57 4.35 15.64 13.12
N HIS A 58 4.20 14.46 13.71
CA HIS A 58 5.01 13.28 13.37
C HIS A 58 4.74 12.82 11.95
N SER A 59 3.49 12.80 11.50
CA SER A 59 3.12 12.47 10.11
C SER A 59 3.63 13.50 9.12
N ILE A 60 3.58 14.79 9.45
CA ILE A 60 4.14 15.87 8.62
C ILE A 60 5.67 15.74 8.56
N ASN A 61 6.33 15.46 9.68
CA ASN A 61 7.77 15.26 9.75
C ASN A 61 8.20 14.03 8.96
N ALA A 62 7.46 12.93 9.07
CA ALA A 62 7.67 11.71 8.29
C ALA A 62 7.48 11.95 6.79
N TYR A 63 6.39 12.64 6.39
CA TYR A 63 6.17 13.03 5.01
C TYR A 63 7.29 13.92 4.47
N TYR A 64 7.73 14.90 5.25
CA TYR A 64 8.81 15.81 4.86
C TYR A 64 10.13 15.05 4.70
N LEU A 65 10.44 14.16 5.65
CA LEU A 65 11.60 13.29 5.58
C LEU A 65 11.52 12.37 4.35
N GLN A 66 10.36 11.79 4.06
CA GLN A 66 10.16 10.92 2.90
C GLN A 66 10.24 11.69 1.58
N THR A 67 9.78 12.93 1.54
CA THR A 67 9.69 13.74 0.30
C THR A 67 11.00 14.45 -0.02
N TYR A 68 11.67 14.97 1.01
CA TYR A 68 12.83 15.85 0.86
C TYR A 68 14.13 15.24 1.41
N HIS A 69 14.08 14.06 2.03
CA HIS A 69 15.23 13.35 2.61
C HIS A 69 16.02 14.21 3.60
N LYS A 70 15.32 15.07 4.32
CA LYS A 70 15.85 15.99 5.34
C LYS A 70 14.86 16.12 6.48
N SER A 71 15.36 16.46 7.67
CA SER A 71 14.50 16.80 8.80
C SER A 71 13.60 17.98 8.45
N SER A 72 12.32 17.86 8.82
CA SER A 72 11.33 18.92 8.67
C SER A 72 11.75 20.18 9.42
N PRO A 73 11.47 21.39 8.89
CA PRO A 73 11.62 22.64 9.64
C PRO A 73 10.85 22.65 10.96
N LEU A 74 9.75 21.88 11.05
CA LEU A 74 8.97 21.76 12.29
C LEU A 74 9.73 21.05 13.41
N SER A 75 10.76 20.25 13.10
CA SER A 75 11.59 19.60 14.13
C SER A 75 12.29 20.60 15.07
N LEU A 76 12.47 21.85 14.62
CA LEU A 76 13.00 22.93 15.47
C LEU A 76 12.07 23.27 16.65
N LEU A 77 10.79 22.91 16.56
CA LEU A 77 9.79 23.14 17.60
C LEU A 77 9.78 22.02 18.65
N ASP A 78 10.44 20.88 18.40
CA ASP A 78 10.52 19.74 19.34
C ASP A 78 11.20 20.12 20.66
N ARG A 79 11.89 21.27 20.71
CA ARG A 79 12.43 21.88 21.93
C ARG A 79 11.36 22.34 22.93
N TYR A 80 10.10 22.50 22.50
CA TYR A 80 9.00 22.97 23.35
C TYR A 80 8.11 21.80 23.78
N ASP A 81 7.90 21.62 25.08
CA ASP A 81 7.07 20.52 25.59
C ASP A 81 5.63 20.60 25.11
N ALA A 82 5.08 21.82 25.02
CA ALA A 82 3.74 22.03 24.47
C ALA A 82 3.62 21.56 23.01
N TRP A 83 4.70 21.62 22.21
CA TRP A 83 4.71 21.09 20.84
C TRP A 83 4.71 19.55 20.87
N LYS A 84 5.59 18.93 21.66
CA LYS A 84 5.68 17.47 21.80
C LYS A 84 4.37 16.83 22.25
N THR A 85 3.63 17.45 23.18
CA THR A 85 2.31 16.98 23.62
C THR A 85 1.33 16.77 22.46
N GLY A 86 1.40 17.58 21.40
CA GLY A 86 0.57 17.43 20.21
C GLY A 86 0.84 16.12 19.48
N GLY A 87 2.11 15.80 19.28
CA GLY A 87 2.56 14.53 18.70
C GLY A 87 2.17 13.33 19.54
N ASP A 88 2.31 13.40 20.87
CA ASP A 88 1.89 12.31 21.76
C ASP A 88 0.38 12.04 21.66
N ILE A 89 -0.44 13.08 21.51
CA ILE A 89 -1.87 12.95 21.26
C ILE A 89 -2.12 12.33 19.88
N GLY A 90 -1.39 12.78 18.86
CA GLY A 90 -1.43 12.20 17.51
C GLY A 90 -1.12 10.71 17.50
N ASP A 91 -0.03 10.30 18.15
CA ASP A 91 0.40 8.90 18.23
C ASP A 91 -0.65 8.04 18.95
N LYS A 92 -1.27 8.55 20.02
CA LYS A 92 -2.39 7.87 20.69
C LYS A 92 -3.61 7.72 19.80
N LEU A 93 -3.96 8.75 19.02
CA LEU A 93 -5.07 8.68 18.05
C LEU A 93 -4.77 7.65 16.96
N TYR A 94 -3.53 7.59 16.47
CA TYR A 94 -3.09 6.60 15.50
C TYR A 94 -3.12 5.17 16.05
N ALA A 95 -2.63 4.97 17.28
CA ALA A 95 -2.68 3.69 17.96
C ALA A 95 -4.13 3.23 18.16
N TRP A 96 -5.00 4.11 18.66
CA TRP A 96 -6.42 3.83 18.83
C TRP A 96 -7.12 3.48 17.52
N HIS A 97 -6.83 4.20 16.43
CA HIS A 97 -7.33 3.84 15.10
C HIS A 97 -6.81 2.47 14.64
N GLY A 98 -5.54 2.15 14.92
CA GLY A 98 -4.94 0.84 14.66
C GLY A 98 -5.67 -0.28 15.39
N ASP A 99 -5.91 -0.11 16.69
CA ASP A 99 -6.64 -1.06 17.53
C ASP A 99 -8.08 -1.26 17.02
N LEU A 100 -8.79 -0.17 16.70
CA LEU A 100 -10.13 -0.23 16.11
C LEU A 100 -10.14 -0.99 14.77
N THR A 101 -9.14 -0.77 13.93
CA THR A 101 -9.00 -1.47 12.64
C THR A 101 -8.74 -2.96 12.88
N SER A 102 -7.90 -3.31 13.85
CA SER A 102 -7.63 -4.69 14.26
C SER A 102 -8.90 -5.38 14.76
N ASP A 103 -9.67 -4.72 15.62
CA ASP A 103 -10.95 -5.24 16.15
C ASP A 103 -11.99 -5.46 15.02
N ILE A 104 -12.07 -4.53 14.06
CA ILE A 104 -12.94 -4.68 12.89
C ILE A 104 -12.50 -5.88 12.05
N ASN A 105 -11.21 -6.03 11.80
CA ASN A 105 -10.67 -7.17 11.04
C ASN A 105 -10.94 -8.50 11.77
N GLN A 106 -10.79 -8.54 13.09
CA GLN A 106 -11.10 -9.71 13.90
C GLN A 106 -12.59 -10.07 13.84
N LYS A 107 -13.49 -9.08 13.96
CA LYS A 107 -14.94 -9.30 13.81
C LYS A 107 -15.32 -9.74 12.39
N ASN A 108 -14.71 -9.15 11.37
CA ASN A 108 -14.89 -9.57 9.98
C ASN A 108 -14.46 -11.02 9.80
N GLN A 109 -13.32 -11.42 10.38
CA GLN A 109 -12.87 -12.80 10.36
C GLN A 109 -13.88 -13.73 11.04
N GLN A 110 -14.40 -13.37 12.21
CA GLN A 110 -15.44 -14.16 12.89
C GLN A 110 -16.73 -14.31 12.06
N ILE A 111 -17.14 -13.25 11.35
CA ILE A 111 -18.31 -13.28 10.46
C ILE A 111 -18.04 -14.17 9.25
N VAL A 112 -16.85 -14.07 8.65
CA VAL A 112 -16.42 -14.93 7.54
C VAL A 112 -16.38 -16.39 7.98
N ASP A 113 -15.81 -16.67 9.16
CA ASP A 113 -15.74 -18.02 9.72
C ASP A 113 -17.15 -18.57 9.99
N TYR A 114 -18.04 -17.76 10.57
CA TYR A 114 -19.44 -18.14 10.77
C TYR A 114 -20.15 -18.41 9.45
N PHE A 115 -19.99 -17.53 8.46
CA PHE A 115 -20.59 -17.70 7.13
C PHE A 115 -20.07 -18.95 6.44
N ASN A 116 -18.76 -19.19 6.46
CA ASN A 116 -18.18 -20.39 5.89
C ASN A 116 -18.72 -21.64 6.56
N ASN A 117 -18.69 -21.70 7.89
CA ASN A 117 -19.05 -22.89 8.65
C ASN A 117 -20.56 -23.20 8.63
N ASN A 118 -21.42 -22.19 8.49
CA ASN A 118 -22.86 -22.36 8.67
C ASN A 118 -23.72 -22.05 7.43
N LEU A 119 -23.17 -21.33 6.43
CA LEU A 119 -23.96 -20.79 5.32
C LEU A 119 -23.36 -21.08 3.93
N ALA A 120 -22.04 -21.06 3.77
CA ALA A 120 -21.38 -21.22 2.47
C ALA A 120 -21.26 -22.70 2.03
N TYR A 121 -20.97 -23.60 2.97
CA TYR A 121 -20.80 -25.04 2.70
C TYR A 121 -22.04 -25.83 3.10
N THR A 122 -23.16 -25.61 2.41
CA THR A 122 -24.32 -26.48 2.59
C THR A 122 -23.99 -27.91 2.13
N PRO A 123 -24.62 -28.96 2.70
CA PRO A 123 -24.42 -30.34 2.25
C PRO A 123 -24.67 -30.52 0.75
N GLU A 124 -25.63 -29.75 0.20
CA GLU A 124 -25.93 -29.69 -1.23
C GLU A 124 -24.78 -29.05 -2.04
N TYR A 125 -24.17 -27.97 -1.54
CA TYR A 125 -23.00 -27.34 -2.17
C TYR A 125 -21.76 -28.25 -2.13
N GLN A 126 -21.53 -28.95 -1.02
CA GLN A 126 -20.45 -29.94 -0.90
C GLN A 126 -20.66 -31.14 -1.83
N ALA A 127 -21.90 -31.64 -1.95
CA ALA A 127 -22.24 -32.71 -2.91
C ALA A 127 -22.12 -32.23 -4.36
N MET A 128 -22.46 -30.98 -4.65
CA MET A 128 -22.30 -30.38 -5.99
C MET A 128 -20.81 -30.17 -6.33
N MET A 129 -19.98 -29.80 -5.36
CA MET A 129 -18.52 -29.73 -5.49
C MET A 129 -17.90 -31.12 -5.73
N ALA A 130 -18.30 -32.13 -4.94
CA ALA A 130 -17.86 -33.52 -5.14
C ALA A 130 -18.23 -34.05 -6.53
N LYS A 131 -19.45 -33.76 -7.00
CA LYS A 131 -19.90 -34.11 -8.34
C LYS A 131 -19.19 -33.32 -9.45
N SER A 132 -18.77 -32.08 -9.17
CA SER A 132 -17.98 -31.27 -10.12
C SER A 132 -16.51 -31.72 -10.22
N LEU A 133 -15.98 -32.35 -9.17
CA LEU A 133 -14.67 -33.00 -9.18
C LEU A 133 -14.69 -34.31 -9.99
N GLU A 134 -15.82 -35.04 -10.02
CA GLU A 134 -16.01 -36.22 -10.89
C GLU A 134 -16.20 -35.88 -12.38
N PHE A 135 -16.61 -34.64 -12.71
CA PHE A 135 -16.92 -34.21 -14.08
C PHE A 135 -15.84 -33.34 -14.74
N THR A 136 -14.64 -33.25 -14.14
CA THR A 136 -13.51 -32.68 -14.86
C THR A 136 -13.11 -33.65 -15.97
N PRO A 137 -13.11 -33.22 -17.25
CA PRO A 137 -12.64 -34.09 -18.31
C PRO A 137 -11.17 -34.38 -18.05
N THR A 138 -10.83 -35.67 -17.98
CA THR A 138 -9.46 -36.16 -18.06
C THR A 138 -8.85 -35.61 -19.34
N VAL A 139 -8.13 -34.50 -19.23
CA VAL A 139 -7.10 -34.16 -20.20
C VAL A 139 -6.11 -35.30 -20.11
N GLN A 140 -6.08 -36.14 -21.14
CA GLN A 140 -4.96 -37.05 -21.35
C GLN A 140 -3.71 -36.19 -21.46
N MET A 141 -3.01 -36.03 -20.35
CA MET A 141 -1.60 -35.66 -20.36
C MET A 141 -0.86 -36.90 -20.86
N ASP A 142 -0.59 -36.93 -22.16
CA ASP A 142 0.44 -37.80 -22.69
C ASP A 142 1.74 -37.52 -21.92
N ASN A 143 2.13 -38.48 -21.08
CA ASN A 143 3.42 -38.58 -20.39
C ASN A 143 4.05 -37.23 -19.98
N VAL A 144 3.40 -36.48 -19.09
CA VAL A 144 4.15 -35.61 -18.18
C VAL A 144 4.48 -36.47 -16.99
N GLY A 145 5.74 -36.94 -16.95
CA GLY A 145 6.25 -37.71 -15.83
C GLY A 145 5.85 -37.03 -14.53
N VAL A 146 5.37 -37.83 -13.58
CA VAL A 146 5.43 -37.52 -12.17
C VAL A 146 6.81 -36.93 -11.95
N SER A 147 6.90 -35.61 -11.81
CA SER A 147 8.16 -34.98 -11.47
C SER A 147 8.50 -35.59 -10.14
N GLU A 148 9.57 -36.38 -10.14
CA GLU A 148 10.19 -36.92 -8.94
C GLU A 148 10.15 -35.82 -7.89
N VAL A 149 9.62 -36.15 -6.70
CA VAL A 149 9.76 -35.32 -5.51
C VAL A 149 11.24 -34.92 -5.47
N GLN A 150 11.54 -33.66 -5.77
CA GLN A 150 12.90 -33.16 -5.66
C GLN A 150 13.23 -33.32 -4.18
N PRO A 151 14.17 -34.20 -3.79
CA PRO A 151 14.27 -34.65 -2.40
C PRO A 151 14.61 -33.54 -1.40
N ASP A 152 14.92 -32.33 -1.89
CA ASP A 152 15.56 -31.25 -1.14
C ASP A 152 14.91 -29.86 -1.35
N ASN A 153 13.65 -29.70 -1.76
CA ASN A 153 13.03 -28.35 -1.74
C ASN A 153 12.83 -27.91 -0.27
N PRO A 154 13.55 -26.89 0.26
CA PRO A 154 13.37 -26.50 1.66
C PRO A 154 12.09 -25.68 1.88
N TYR A 155 11.47 -25.16 0.82
CA TYR A 155 10.29 -24.29 0.87
C TYR A 155 9.00 -25.11 0.95
N VAL A 156 8.80 -25.79 2.07
CA VAL A 156 7.65 -26.67 2.32
C VAL A 156 6.69 -26.02 3.31
N LEU A 157 5.39 -26.16 3.07
CA LEU A 157 4.34 -25.88 4.04
C LEU A 157 3.47 -27.11 4.27
N HIS A 158 3.28 -27.45 5.54
CA HIS A 158 2.33 -28.46 6.00
C HIS A 158 1.03 -27.84 6.52
N SER A 159 0.02 -28.67 6.77
CA SER A 159 -1.16 -28.25 7.52
C SER A 159 -0.77 -27.72 8.91
N GLY A 160 -1.21 -26.50 9.21
CA GLY A 160 -0.87 -25.78 10.45
C GLY A 160 0.35 -24.87 10.37
N ASP A 161 1.18 -25.01 9.33
CA ASP A 161 2.23 -24.03 9.06
C ASP A 161 1.64 -22.71 8.55
N GLU A 162 2.44 -21.65 8.69
CA GLU A 162 2.10 -20.30 8.25
C GLU A 162 3.20 -19.70 7.38
N ILE A 163 2.80 -18.75 6.54
CA ILE A 163 3.70 -17.93 5.74
C ILE A 163 3.62 -16.47 6.19
N PHE A 164 4.76 -15.80 6.25
CA PHE A 164 4.86 -14.40 6.67
C PHE A 164 5.30 -13.51 5.50
N PHE A 165 4.51 -12.47 5.22
CA PHE A 165 4.81 -11.46 4.21
C PHE A 165 5.29 -10.16 4.88
N ALA A 166 6.54 -9.81 4.60
CA ALA A 166 7.20 -8.58 5.01
C ALA A 166 7.54 -7.74 3.78
N GLY A 167 7.28 -6.44 3.81
CA GLY A 167 7.58 -5.59 2.66
C GLY A 167 6.81 -4.29 2.58
N ASP A 168 7.09 -3.52 1.54
CA ASP A 168 6.52 -2.19 1.36
C ASP A 168 5.23 -2.22 0.52
N SER A 169 4.95 -1.13 -0.21
CA SER A 169 3.78 -1.05 -1.10
C SER A 169 3.81 -2.08 -2.22
N MET A 170 4.99 -2.59 -2.62
CA MET A 170 5.10 -3.69 -3.58
C MET A 170 4.54 -4.98 -2.99
N MET A 171 4.94 -5.34 -1.76
CA MET A 171 4.42 -6.54 -1.08
C MET A 171 2.93 -6.42 -0.82
N GLN A 172 2.43 -5.24 -0.44
CA GLN A 172 0.99 -5.04 -0.23
C GLN A 172 0.15 -5.37 -1.47
N GLY A 173 0.69 -5.14 -2.68
CA GLY A 173 0.01 -5.52 -3.91
C GLY A 173 0.03 -7.03 -4.18
N VAL A 174 1.05 -7.75 -3.71
CA VAL A 174 1.31 -9.16 -4.06
C VAL A 174 0.77 -10.13 -3.00
N ALA A 175 1.06 -9.90 -1.73
CA ALA A 175 0.72 -10.79 -0.62
C ALA A 175 -0.76 -11.24 -0.61
N PRO A 176 -1.77 -10.35 -0.83
CA PRO A 176 -3.17 -10.76 -0.78
C PRO A 176 -3.55 -11.87 -1.76
N HIS A 177 -2.87 -11.97 -2.91
CA HIS A 177 -3.13 -13.03 -3.89
C HIS A 177 -2.64 -14.40 -3.38
N ILE A 178 -1.49 -14.42 -2.71
CA ILE A 178 -0.90 -15.63 -2.14
C ILE A 178 -1.67 -16.08 -0.90
N GLN A 179 -1.98 -15.14 0.01
CA GLN A 179 -2.81 -15.40 1.19
C GLN A 179 -4.14 -16.04 0.80
N LYS A 180 -4.83 -15.45 -0.19
CA LYS A 180 -6.10 -15.98 -0.68
C LYS A 180 -5.96 -17.37 -1.29
N TYR A 181 -4.89 -17.62 -2.04
CA TYR A 181 -4.62 -18.93 -2.65
C TYR A 181 -4.39 -20.01 -1.57
N LEU A 182 -3.51 -19.74 -0.61
CA LEU A 182 -3.16 -20.66 0.46
C LEU A 182 -4.34 -20.97 1.38
N GLN A 183 -5.06 -19.93 1.82
CA GLN A 183 -6.22 -20.10 2.69
C GLN A 183 -7.34 -20.89 2.00
N LYS A 184 -7.64 -20.58 0.72
CA LYS A 184 -8.75 -21.20 0.01
C LYS A 184 -8.49 -22.67 -0.34
N ASN A 185 -7.27 -22.97 -0.77
CA ASN A 185 -6.97 -24.28 -1.37
C ASN A 185 -6.36 -25.27 -0.36
N TYR A 186 -5.75 -24.77 0.72
CA TYR A 186 -4.99 -25.60 1.65
C TYR A 186 -5.25 -25.27 3.13
N ASN A 187 -6.11 -24.29 3.43
CA ASN A 187 -6.37 -23.80 4.79
C ASN A 187 -5.10 -23.36 5.55
N ILE A 188 -4.07 -22.94 4.81
CA ILE A 188 -2.82 -22.42 5.36
C ILE A 188 -3.00 -20.93 5.66
N LYS A 189 -2.71 -20.53 6.91
CA LYS A 189 -2.81 -19.14 7.36
C LYS A 189 -1.61 -18.33 6.91
N SER A 190 -1.74 -17.02 6.99
CA SER A 190 -0.65 -16.12 6.67
C SER A 190 -0.62 -14.91 7.59
N VAL A 191 0.58 -14.52 7.99
CA VAL A 191 0.87 -13.23 8.63
C VAL A 191 1.24 -12.25 7.53
N ASN A 192 0.56 -11.10 7.42
CA ASN A 192 0.91 -10.07 6.45
C ASN A 192 1.05 -8.73 7.16
N LEU A 193 2.30 -8.28 7.29
CA LEU A 193 2.62 -6.99 7.92
C LEU A 193 3.06 -5.95 6.89
N ALA A 194 2.86 -6.20 5.60
CA ALA A 194 3.31 -5.31 4.54
C ALA A 194 2.78 -3.88 4.73
N LYS A 195 3.68 -2.90 4.66
CA LYS A 195 3.41 -1.51 5.06
C LYS A 195 4.00 -0.52 4.06
N GLN A 196 3.14 0.30 3.45
CA GLN A 196 3.58 1.34 2.50
C GLN A 196 4.62 2.27 3.10
N SER A 197 5.44 2.86 2.23
CA SER A 197 6.42 3.89 2.61
C SER A 197 7.43 3.42 3.66
N THR A 198 7.71 2.11 3.72
CA THR A 198 8.72 1.53 4.60
C THR A 198 9.85 0.92 3.79
N GLY A 199 10.98 0.67 4.45
CA GLY A 199 12.20 0.16 3.84
C GLY A 199 13.22 -0.20 4.92
N LEU A 200 14.37 -0.73 4.52
CA LEU A 200 15.47 -0.99 5.44
C LEU A 200 16.25 0.28 5.80
N ALA A 201 16.19 1.36 5.00
CA ALA A 201 17.01 2.55 5.19
C ALA A 201 16.66 3.38 6.45
N TYR A 202 15.40 3.42 6.90
CA TYR A 202 14.98 4.29 8.01
C TYR A 202 14.24 3.52 9.12
N PRO A 203 14.98 2.83 10.02
CA PRO A 203 14.38 2.02 11.08
C PRO A 203 13.57 2.83 12.11
N SER A 204 13.77 4.15 12.20
CA SER A 204 12.95 5.03 13.05
C SER A 204 11.51 5.21 12.54
N LEU A 205 11.27 5.04 11.24
CA LEU A 205 9.92 5.04 10.67
C LEU A 205 9.26 3.67 10.82
N PHE A 206 10.01 2.62 10.47
CA PHE A 206 9.58 1.24 10.65
C PHE A 206 10.81 0.32 10.61
N ASN A 207 11.02 -0.46 11.67
CA ASN A 207 12.19 -1.32 11.80
C ASN A 207 11.85 -2.76 11.36
N TRP A 208 12.03 -3.04 10.07
CA TRP A 208 11.81 -4.38 9.51
C TRP A 208 12.60 -5.50 10.20
N PRO A 209 13.93 -5.39 10.41
CA PRO A 209 14.69 -6.40 11.14
C PRO A 209 14.06 -6.78 12.49
N LYS A 210 13.75 -5.77 13.32
CA LYS A 210 13.12 -5.98 14.62
C LYS A 210 11.71 -6.57 14.50
N THR A 211 10.87 -6.03 13.62
CA THR A 211 9.50 -6.55 13.42
C THR A 211 9.52 -8.00 12.98
N ILE A 212 10.45 -8.38 12.11
CA ILE A 212 10.57 -9.77 11.64
C ILE A 212 11.02 -10.68 12.79
N GLU A 213 12.05 -10.30 13.55
CA GLU A 213 12.49 -11.04 14.73
C GLU A 213 11.38 -11.25 15.75
N GLU A 214 10.66 -10.19 16.13
CA GLU A 214 9.56 -10.29 17.11
C GLU A 214 8.42 -11.18 16.58
N THR A 215 8.11 -11.10 15.29
CA THR A 215 7.05 -11.91 14.67
C THR A 215 7.43 -13.39 14.66
N LEU A 216 8.66 -13.73 14.25
CA LEU A 216 9.14 -15.11 14.24
C LEU A 216 9.30 -15.68 15.65
N SER A 217 9.71 -14.86 16.62
CA SER A 217 9.84 -15.26 18.03
C SER A 217 8.49 -15.59 18.67
N THR A 218 7.42 -14.90 18.27
CA THR A 218 6.08 -15.06 18.84
C THR A 218 5.21 -16.05 18.09
N ASN A 219 5.59 -16.45 16.88
CA ASN A 219 4.84 -17.40 16.07
C ASN A 219 5.75 -18.46 15.42
N ALA A 220 5.93 -19.58 16.13
CA ALA A 220 6.76 -20.71 15.69
C ALA A 220 6.17 -21.50 14.49
N ASN A 221 4.91 -21.24 14.10
CA ASN A 221 4.29 -21.88 12.94
C ASN A 221 4.76 -21.25 11.62
N ILE A 222 5.41 -20.09 11.64
CA ILE A 222 5.92 -19.45 10.43
C ILE A 222 7.12 -20.25 9.89
N LYS A 223 6.94 -20.94 8.76
CA LYS A 223 8.01 -21.72 8.11
C LYS A 223 8.61 -21.02 6.90
N ILE A 224 7.89 -20.07 6.31
CA ILE A 224 8.38 -19.29 5.18
C ILE A 224 8.18 -17.80 5.46
N LEU A 225 9.26 -17.03 5.32
CA LEU A 225 9.26 -15.57 5.29
C LEU A 225 9.46 -15.14 3.83
N VAL A 226 8.56 -14.28 3.35
CA VAL A 226 8.65 -13.66 2.03
C VAL A 226 8.92 -12.18 2.20
N VAL A 227 10.02 -11.69 1.62
CA VAL A 227 10.46 -10.29 1.72
C VAL A 227 10.37 -9.60 0.35
N PHE A 228 9.73 -8.44 0.29
CA PHE A 228 9.71 -7.61 -0.93
C PHE A 228 9.75 -6.11 -0.60
N LEU A 229 10.95 -5.52 -0.76
CA LEU A 229 11.31 -4.15 -0.37
C LEU A 229 12.21 -3.50 -1.42
N GLY A 230 12.28 -2.16 -1.44
CA GLY A 230 13.39 -1.47 -2.10
C GLY A 230 13.15 -0.03 -2.56
N PRO A 231 12.02 0.33 -3.19
CA PRO A 231 11.79 1.69 -3.70
C PRO A 231 11.97 2.82 -2.67
N ASN A 232 11.85 2.53 -1.38
CA ASN A 232 12.00 3.50 -0.29
C ASN A 232 13.42 3.55 0.32
N ASP A 233 14.35 2.74 -0.18
CA ASP A 233 15.69 2.58 0.37
C ASP A 233 16.83 3.36 -0.32
N PRO A 234 16.74 3.87 -1.57
CA PRO A 234 17.90 4.45 -2.23
C PRO A 234 18.18 5.90 -1.82
N TRP A 235 18.39 6.12 -0.53
CA TRP A 235 18.60 7.42 0.08
C TRP A 235 19.68 7.33 1.15
N ASP A 236 20.23 8.48 1.55
CA ASP A 236 21.10 8.56 2.73
C ASP A 236 20.39 7.96 3.94
N MET A 237 21.10 7.23 4.79
CA MET A 237 20.48 6.55 5.93
C MET A 237 21.20 6.89 7.24
N PRO A 238 20.53 6.83 8.40
CA PRO A 238 21.19 7.02 9.68
C PRO A 238 22.31 5.98 9.90
N ASP A 239 23.47 6.47 10.35
CA ASP A 239 24.52 5.61 10.91
C ASP A 239 24.09 5.20 12.33
N LEU A 240 23.77 3.93 12.53
CA LEU A 240 23.33 3.40 13.82
C LEU A 240 24.49 3.13 14.78
N VAL A 241 25.73 3.14 14.30
CA VAL A 241 26.94 2.86 15.08
C VAL A 241 27.58 4.14 15.57
N ASN A 242 27.86 5.09 14.66
CA ASN A 242 28.58 6.33 15.00
C ASN A 242 27.67 7.56 15.10
N GLY A 243 26.39 7.42 14.74
CA GLY A 243 25.48 8.56 14.59
C GLY A 243 25.74 9.37 13.31
N GLY A 244 24.78 10.20 12.92
CA GLY A 244 24.85 10.99 11.70
C GLY A 244 24.15 10.32 10.50
N GLN A 245 24.67 10.52 9.29
CA GLN A 245 24.10 9.99 8.05
C GLN A 245 25.19 9.35 7.19
N LEU A 246 24.89 8.15 6.71
CA LEU A 246 25.63 7.43 5.69
C LEU A 246 25.08 7.85 4.33
N LYS A 247 25.95 8.28 3.42
CA LYS A 247 25.53 8.73 2.10
C LYS A 247 25.26 7.56 1.17
N PHE A 248 24.16 7.59 0.42
CA PHE A 248 23.83 6.53 -0.52
C PHE A 248 25.00 6.23 -1.48
N GLN A 249 25.24 4.94 -1.75
CA GLN A 249 26.37 4.40 -2.55
C GLN A 249 27.78 4.60 -1.99
N THR A 250 27.93 5.03 -0.73
CA THR A 250 29.23 4.97 -0.06
C THR A 250 29.49 3.57 0.51
N PRO A 251 30.76 3.14 0.67
CA PRO A 251 31.08 1.85 1.29
C PRO A 251 30.46 1.66 2.67
N GLU A 252 30.40 2.72 3.48
CA GLU A 252 29.80 2.69 4.82
C GLU A 252 28.28 2.49 4.75
N TRP A 253 27.63 3.13 3.77
CA TRP A 253 26.21 2.92 3.51
C TRP A 253 25.94 1.48 3.07
N GLU A 254 26.72 0.95 2.13
CA GLU A 254 26.54 -0.43 1.68
C GLU A 254 26.68 -1.42 2.84
N MET A 255 27.70 -1.25 3.69
CA MET A 255 27.91 -2.07 4.87
C MET A 255 26.71 -2.02 5.83
N GLY A 256 26.21 -0.83 6.13
CA GLY A 256 25.05 -0.68 7.01
C GLY A 256 23.77 -1.29 6.43
N TYR A 257 23.60 -1.25 5.11
CA TYR A 257 22.41 -1.79 4.44
C TYR A 257 22.46 -3.32 4.43
N ARG A 258 23.63 -3.89 4.09
CA ARG A 258 23.89 -5.34 4.16
C ARG A 258 23.70 -5.86 5.58
N GLN A 259 24.17 -5.14 6.60
CA GLN A 259 23.95 -5.55 7.99
C GLN A 259 22.46 -5.70 8.32
N ARG A 260 21.62 -4.74 7.92
CA ARG A 260 20.17 -4.81 8.14
C ARG A 260 19.52 -5.97 7.39
N MET A 261 20.02 -6.32 6.21
CA MET A 261 19.60 -7.54 5.51
C MET A 261 20.03 -8.80 6.28
N MET A 262 21.28 -8.87 6.74
CA MET A 262 21.79 -10.00 7.51
C MET A 262 21.00 -10.20 8.81
N ASP A 263 20.64 -9.14 9.52
CA ASP A 263 19.81 -9.23 10.74
C ASP A 263 18.48 -9.95 10.47
N ILE A 264 17.86 -9.72 9.31
CA ILE A 264 16.63 -10.42 8.88
C ILE A 264 16.92 -11.90 8.59
N LEU A 265 17.99 -12.19 7.85
CA LEU A 265 18.34 -13.54 7.43
C LEU A 265 18.76 -14.40 8.64
N ASP A 266 19.53 -13.85 9.56
CA ASP A 266 19.95 -14.50 10.80
C ASP A 266 18.75 -14.76 11.71
N SER A 267 17.84 -13.80 11.83
CA SER A 267 16.57 -14.00 12.54
C SER A 267 15.76 -15.17 11.96
N ALA A 268 15.59 -15.22 10.64
CA ALA A 268 14.88 -16.32 9.98
C ALA A 268 15.58 -17.68 10.21
N LYS A 269 16.91 -17.71 10.07
CA LYS A 269 17.72 -18.92 10.32
C LYS A 269 17.57 -19.41 11.77
N ASN A 270 17.65 -18.50 12.74
CA ASN A 270 17.52 -18.85 14.16
C ASN A 270 16.15 -19.43 14.53
N HIS A 271 15.11 -19.12 13.73
CA HIS A 271 13.76 -19.62 13.90
C HIS A 271 13.39 -20.78 12.97
N ASN A 272 14.36 -21.31 12.21
CA ASN A 272 14.14 -22.35 11.19
C ASN A 272 13.10 -21.95 10.12
N THR A 273 13.06 -20.67 9.78
CA THR A 273 12.18 -20.11 8.75
C THR A 273 12.96 -19.93 7.45
N GLN A 274 12.45 -20.48 6.35
CA GLN A 274 13.03 -20.31 5.03
C GLN A 274 12.69 -18.92 4.47
N VAL A 275 13.64 -18.30 3.76
CA VAL A 275 13.45 -16.97 3.20
C VAL A 275 13.29 -17.05 1.68
N ILE A 276 12.24 -16.41 1.17
CA ILE A 276 12.06 -16.07 -0.25
C ILE A 276 12.18 -14.55 -0.37
N TRP A 277 13.20 -14.07 -1.09
CA TRP A 277 13.40 -12.63 -1.26
C TRP A 277 13.14 -12.22 -2.70
N ILE A 278 12.23 -11.27 -2.89
CA ILE A 278 11.91 -10.72 -4.21
C ILE A 278 12.70 -9.43 -4.39
N THR A 279 13.51 -9.35 -5.44
CA THR A 279 14.24 -8.11 -5.76
C THR A 279 13.32 -7.15 -6.53
N PRO A 280 13.34 -5.85 -6.22
CA PRO A 280 12.53 -4.84 -6.88
C PRO A 280 12.84 -4.72 -8.38
N PRO A 281 11.86 -4.39 -9.21
CA PRO A 281 12.08 -4.25 -10.64
C PRO A 281 12.66 -2.88 -10.98
N ASN A 282 12.95 -2.65 -12.25
CA ASN A 282 13.30 -1.32 -12.75
C ASN A 282 12.15 -0.33 -12.59
N MET A 283 12.49 0.96 -12.55
CA MET A 283 11.57 2.07 -12.25
C MET A 283 11.48 3.04 -13.42
N LYS A 284 10.31 3.64 -13.64
CA LYS A 284 10.09 4.52 -14.81
C LYS A 284 10.92 5.80 -14.78
N LYS A 285 11.11 6.37 -13.58
CA LYS A 285 11.94 7.57 -13.41
C LYS A 285 13.41 7.17 -13.46
N GLN A 286 14.15 7.72 -14.42
CA GLN A 286 15.56 7.37 -14.66
C GLN A 286 16.42 7.40 -13.39
N LYS A 287 16.39 8.50 -12.62
CA LYS A 287 17.16 8.62 -11.37
C LYS A 287 16.87 7.49 -10.39
N LEU A 288 15.58 7.19 -10.17
CA LEU A 288 15.18 6.10 -9.30
C LEU A 288 15.58 4.74 -9.88
N ASN A 289 15.53 4.58 -11.20
CA ASN A 289 15.97 3.35 -11.86
C ASN A 289 17.46 3.07 -11.64
N GLU A 290 18.32 4.07 -11.87
CA GLU A 290 19.78 3.97 -11.64
C GLU A 290 20.08 3.59 -10.19
N GLN A 291 19.36 4.22 -9.26
CA GLN A 291 19.42 3.88 -7.85
C GLN A 291 18.98 2.44 -7.54
N MET A 292 17.89 1.97 -8.17
CA MET A 292 17.39 0.61 -7.98
C MET A 292 18.30 -0.45 -8.60
N ILE A 293 18.98 -0.15 -9.71
CA ILE A 293 19.97 -1.05 -10.32
C ILE A 293 21.11 -1.31 -9.34
N TYR A 294 21.67 -0.25 -8.74
CA TYR A 294 22.70 -0.37 -7.71
C TYR A 294 22.21 -1.14 -6.49
N LEU A 295 21.01 -0.80 -5.98
CA LEU A 295 20.45 -1.47 -4.81
C LEU A 295 20.21 -2.96 -5.06
N ASN A 296 19.70 -3.32 -6.24
CA ASN A 296 19.49 -4.71 -6.65
C ASN A 296 20.78 -5.50 -6.73
N GLN A 297 21.88 -4.88 -7.15
CA GLN A 297 23.19 -5.52 -7.17
C GLN A 297 23.63 -5.88 -5.74
N ILE A 298 23.53 -4.93 -4.80
CA ILE A 298 23.84 -5.18 -3.39
C ILE A 298 22.98 -6.32 -2.83
N MET A 299 21.67 -6.24 -3.05
CA MET A 299 20.73 -7.24 -2.54
C MET A 299 21.07 -8.64 -3.07
N GLN A 300 21.26 -8.79 -4.39
CA GLN A 300 21.58 -10.07 -4.98
C GLN A 300 22.91 -10.62 -4.49
N ASP A 301 23.94 -9.77 -4.38
CA ASP A 301 25.25 -10.18 -3.88
C ASP A 301 25.17 -10.69 -2.45
N GLU A 302 24.35 -10.06 -1.59
CA GLU A 302 24.16 -10.50 -0.21
C GLU A 302 23.35 -11.79 -0.13
N LEU A 303 22.19 -11.83 -0.77
CA LEU A 303 21.28 -12.98 -0.71
C LEU A 303 21.93 -14.25 -1.27
N LYS A 304 22.78 -14.11 -2.29
CA LYS A 304 23.57 -15.22 -2.84
C LYS A 304 24.54 -15.82 -1.81
N ARG A 305 25.18 -14.99 -0.96
CA ARG A 305 26.11 -15.48 0.09
C ARG A 305 25.38 -16.32 1.14
N HIS A 306 24.12 -16.00 1.38
CA HIS A 306 23.28 -16.67 2.38
C HIS A 306 22.45 -17.83 1.81
N HIS A 307 22.62 -18.19 0.53
CA HIS A 307 21.88 -19.28 -0.14
C HIS A 307 20.35 -19.12 -0.03
N VAL A 308 19.87 -17.87 -0.04
CA VAL A 308 18.45 -17.52 -0.01
C VAL A 308 17.86 -17.66 -1.40
N LEU A 309 16.63 -18.17 -1.52
CA LEU A 309 15.90 -18.14 -2.79
C LEU A 309 15.57 -16.71 -3.17
N VAL A 310 16.07 -16.29 -4.33
CA VAL A 310 15.84 -14.96 -4.89
C VAL A 310 14.93 -15.05 -6.10
N ILE A 311 13.84 -14.28 -6.09
CA ILE A 311 12.97 -14.08 -7.25
C ILE A 311 13.27 -12.70 -7.84
N ASP A 312 13.89 -12.67 -9.02
CA ASP A 312 14.13 -11.42 -9.73
C ASP A 312 12.89 -10.95 -10.48
N SER A 313 12.17 -9.98 -9.90
CA SER A 313 10.92 -9.48 -10.47
C SER A 313 11.10 -8.77 -11.82
N ARG A 314 12.32 -8.34 -12.19
CA ARG A 314 12.58 -7.73 -13.52
C ARG A 314 12.18 -8.66 -14.65
N LYS A 315 12.56 -9.95 -14.54
CA LYS A 315 12.27 -10.98 -15.55
C LYS A 315 10.76 -11.21 -15.70
N LEU A 316 10.02 -11.15 -14.60
CA LEU A 316 8.57 -11.36 -14.58
C LEU A 316 7.81 -10.19 -15.23
N LEU A 317 8.35 -8.97 -15.14
CA LEU A 317 7.64 -7.77 -15.55
C LEU A 317 8.02 -7.26 -16.95
N GLY A 318 8.75 -8.07 -17.72
CA GLY A 318 9.13 -7.72 -19.09
C GLY A 318 10.25 -6.69 -19.18
N THR A 319 11.05 -6.57 -18.11
CA THR A 319 12.25 -5.73 -18.12
C THR A 319 13.43 -6.52 -18.68
N SER A 320 14.18 -5.89 -19.59
CA SER A 320 15.47 -6.34 -20.09
C SER A 320 16.51 -5.22 -19.97
N ASP A 321 17.79 -5.58 -19.81
CA ASP A 321 18.93 -4.65 -19.83
C ASP A 321 18.78 -3.46 -18.86
N ASP A 322 18.16 -3.70 -17.71
CA ASP A 322 17.85 -2.68 -16.69
C ASP A 322 16.95 -1.52 -17.17
N ILE A 323 16.18 -1.74 -18.23
CA ILE A 323 15.25 -0.76 -18.80
C ILE A 323 13.82 -1.04 -18.31
N TYR A 324 13.22 -0.04 -17.68
CA TYR A 324 11.82 -0.08 -17.29
C TYR A 324 10.89 -0.36 -18.48
N ASN A 325 9.92 -1.26 -18.27
CA ASN A 325 8.84 -1.50 -19.21
C ASN A 325 7.48 -1.53 -18.49
N ASP A 326 6.47 -0.91 -19.11
CA ASP A 326 5.08 -0.97 -18.65
C ASP A 326 4.43 -2.34 -18.95
N TYR A 327 4.99 -3.09 -19.91
CA TYR A 327 4.37 -4.27 -20.52
C TYR A 327 5.31 -5.48 -20.57
N LEU A 328 4.74 -6.67 -20.40
CA LEU A 328 5.36 -7.95 -20.72
C LEU A 328 4.82 -8.43 -22.07
N ILE A 329 5.71 -8.88 -22.96
CA ILE A 329 5.31 -9.58 -24.19
C ILE A 329 5.25 -11.07 -23.88
N GLN A 330 4.06 -11.66 -23.97
CA GLN A 330 3.83 -13.08 -23.75
C GLN A 330 2.98 -13.62 -24.90
N ASP A 331 3.47 -14.67 -25.58
CA ASP A 331 2.80 -15.29 -26.75
C ASP A 331 2.41 -14.27 -27.84
N GLY A 332 3.30 -13.31 -28.11
CA GLY A 332 3.07 -12.22 -29.06
C GLY A 332 2.05 -11.17 -28.62
N LYS A 333 1.51 -11.27 -27.40
CA LYS A 333 0.55 -10.31 -26.83
C LYS A 333 1.23 -9.41 -25.81
N SER A 334 0.97 -8.11 -25.91
CA SER A 334 1.41 -7.13 -24.92
C SER A 334 0.44 -7.09 -23.74
N VAL A 335 0.96 -7.38 -22.54
CA VAL A 335 0.19 -7.42 -21.29
C VAL A 335 0.72 -6.33 -20.37
N LYS A 336 -0.14 -5.43 -19.91
CA LYS A 336 0.26 -4.35 -18.99
C LYS A 336 0.55 -4.91 -17.59
N MET A 337 1.79 -4.72 -17.12
CA MET A 337 2.27 -5.25 -15.84
C MET A 337 2.46 -4.18 -14.77
N ARG A 338 2.66 -2.92 -15.16
CA ARG A 338 2.88 -1.78 -14.26
C ARG A 338 1.70 -0.82 -14.23
N THR A 339 1.52 -0.09 -13.13
CA THR A 339 0.64 1.09 -13.07
C THR A 339 1.32 2.28 -13.75
N SER A 340 0.57 3.36 -13.99
CA SER A 340 1.09 4.57 -14.66
C SER A 340 2.15 5.31 -13.86
N ASP A 341 2.22 5.12 -12.54
CA ASP A 341 3.21 5.76 -11.66
C ASP A 341 4.65 5.24 -11.89
N GLY A 342 4.80 4.08 -12.53
CA GLY A 342 6.10 3.51 -12.85
C GLY A 342 6.85 2.84 -11.70
N ILE A 343 6.15 2.58 -10.60
CA ILE A 343 6.63 1.92 -9.38
C ILE A 343 5.76 0.68 -9.09
N HIS A 344 4.43 0.81 -9.07
CA HIS A 344 3.53 -0.27 -8.69
C HIS A 344 3.09 -1.17 -9.86
N PHE A 345 2.31 -2.20 -9.52
CA PHE A 345 1.90 -3.26 -10.43
C PHE A 345 0.43 -3.18 -10.79
N SER A 346 0.10 -3.54 -12.04
CA SER A 346 -1.27 -3.88 -12.41
C SER A 346 -1.70 -5.15 -11.65
N VAL A 347 -3.01 -5.43 -11.59
CA VAL A 347 -3.51 -6.70 -11.02
C VAL A 347 -2.87 -7.93 -11.68
N LYS A 348 -2.59 -7.87 -12.99
CA LYS A 348 -1.89 -8.95 -13.70
C LYS A 348 -0.44 -9.08 -13.26
N GLY A 349 0.27 -7.96 -13.09
CA GLY A 349 1.63 -7.96 -12.54
C GLY A 349 1.71 -8.52 -11.12
N GLN A 350 0.79 -8.10 -10.25
CA GLN A 350 0.69 -8.63 -8.88
C GLN A 350 0.48 -10.14 -8.88
N LYS A 351 -0.46 -10.65 -9.68
CA LYS A 351 -0.75 -12.08 -9.79
C LYS A 351 0.42 -12.88 -10.36
N LEU A 352 1.17 -12.33 -11.33
CA LEU A 352 2.32 -13.02 -11.89
C LEU A 352 3.45 -13.17 -10.87
N ILE A 353 3.73 -12.11 -10.09
CA ILE A 353 4.71 -12.20 -9.00
C ILE A 353 4.23 -13.18 -7.92
N ALA A 354 2.94 -13.12 -7.56
CA ALA A 354 2.35 -14.05 -6.60
C ALA A 354 2.45 -15.50 -7.07
N GLN A 355 2.18 -15.77 -8.35
CA GLN A 355 2.35 -17.10 -8.94
C GLN A 355 3.81 -17.55 -8.88
N ALA A 356 4.75 -16.68 -9.24
CA ALA A 356 6.17 -17.00 -9.18
C ALA A 356 6.65 -17.37 -7.76
N ILE A 357 6.04 -16.81 -6.70
CA ILE A 357 6.29 -17.21 -5.31
C ILE A 357 5.64 -18.56 -5.01
N GLN A 358 4.38 -18.76 -5.42
CA GLN A 358 3.64 -20.02 -5.21
C GLN A 358 4.35 -21.21 -5.86
N ASP A 359 4.90 -21.03 -7.06
CA ASP A 359 5.61 -22.07 -7.80
C ASP A 359 6.87 -22.59 -7.09
N GLN A 360 7.37 -21.85 -6.09
CA GLN A 360 8.53 -22.27 -5.27
C GLN A 360 8.12 -23.07 -4.03
N ILE A 361 6.84 -23.00 -3.63
CA ILE A 361 6.36 -23.56 -2.38
C ILE A 361 5.74 -24.93 -2.64
N THR A 362 6.30 -25.96 -2.01
CA THR A 362 5.68 -27.28 -1.99
C THR A 362 4.71 -27.38 -0.82
N ILE A 363 3.46 -27.73 -1.12
CA ILE A 363 2.42 -27.86 -0.08
C ILE A 363 2.15 -29.34 0.13
N ILE A 364 2.34 -29.80 1.37
CA ILE A 364 2.11 -31.17 1.78
C ILE A 364 0.84 -31.19 2.64
N PRO A 365 -0.25 -31.81 2.17
CA PRO A 365 -1.56 -31.80 2.84
C PRO A 365 -1.56 -32.34 4.27
#